data_AF-A0A7G9SNG6-F1
#
_entry.id   AF-A0A7G9SNG6-F1
#
_cell.length_a   1.000
_cell.length_b   1.000
_cell.length_c   1.000
_cell.angle_alpha   90.00
_cell.angle_beta   90.00
_cell.angle_gamma   90.00
#
_symmetry.space_group_name_H-M   'P 1'
#
loop_
_entity.id
_entity.type
_entity.pdbx_description
1 polymer ?
#
loop_
_entity_poly.entity_id
_entity_poly.type
_entity_poly.pdbx_seq_one_letter_code
_entity_poly.pdbx_strand_id
1 'polypeptide(L)'
;MDEELQQLVKACVDAFPRNGLTDGAVDAFCLKHGAVPEDFPELLAKHVAVEFSYGEIGYGAAACTMDCLAVYVGIEFSGLPFEIYQAFDSGAYRRENMPAAVIPWQQYTLPAVMEILERERLLPRA
;
A
#
# COMPACT_ATOMS: atom_id res chain seq x y z
N MET A 1 3.01 11.46 -11.79
CA MET A 1 3.45 10.75 -10.58
C MET A 1 2.38 9.76 -10.23
N ASP A 2 1.15 10.20 -9.96
CA ASP A 2 0.02 9.31 -9.62
C ASP A 2 -0.27 8.27 -10.71
N GLU A 3 -0.28 8.65 -11.98
CA GLU A 3 -0.46 7.69 -13.09
C GLU A 3 0.63 6.61 -13.12
N GLU A 4 1.88 6.98 -12.86
CA GLU A 4 3.00 6.03 -12.79
C GLU A 4 2.96 5.16 -11.53
N LEU A 5 2.55 5.70 -10.38
CA LEU A 5 2.30 4.93 -9.17
C LEU A 5 1.18 3.92 -9.40
N GLN A 6 0.11 4.31 -10.10
CA GLN A 6 -0.98 3.42 -10.49
C GLN A 6 -0.51 2.32 -11.46
N GLN A 7 0.43 2.62 -12.37
CA GLN A 7 1.06 1.60 -13.22
C GLN A 7 1.91 0.62 -12.40
N LEU A 8 2.59 1.08 -11.35
CA LEU A 8 3.35 0.21 -10.44
C LEU A 8 2.41 -0.66 -9.59
N VAL A 9 1.29 -0.13 -9.09
CA VAL A 9 0.22 -0.92 -8.46
C VAL A 9 -0.25 -2.02 -9.42
N LYS A 10 -0.52 -1.66 -10.68
CA LYS A 10 -0.92 -2.64 -11.69
C LYS A 10 0.15 -3.71 -11.93
N ALA A 11 1.42 -3.31 -12.00
CA ALA A 11 2.53 -4.24 -12.17
C ALA A 11 2.62 -5.25 -11.01
N CYS A 12 2.39 -4.81 -9.77
CA CYS A 12 2.33 -5.69 -8.60
C CYS A 12 1.23 -6.75 -8.74
N VAL A 13 0.03 -6.32 -9.15
CA VAL A 13 -1.13 -7.21 -9.31
C VAL A 13 -0.95 -8.17 -10.48
N ASP A 14 -0.48 -7.69 -11.63
CA ASP A 14 -0.30 -8.51 -12.84
C ASP A 14 0.82 -9.55 -12.67
N ALA A 15 1.84 -9.25 -11.86
CA ALA A 15 2.99 -10.12 -11.66
C ALA A 15 2.72 -11.25 -10.65
N PHE A 16 1.68 -11.14 -9.82
CA PHE A 16 1.38 -12.08 -8.73
C PHE A 16 1.38 -13.55 -9.21
N PRO A 17 2.07 -14.48 -8.52
CA PRO A 17 2.71 -14.34 -7.20
C PRO A 17 4.17 -13.85 -7.22
N ARG A 18 4.66 -13.30 -8.34
CA ARG A 18 6.01 -12.69 -8.42
C ARG A 18 5.95 -11.22 -8.00
N ASN A 19 7.11 -10.68 -7.60
CA ASN A 19 7.25 -9.26 -7.32
C ASN A 19 7.25 -8.48 -8.65
N GLY A 20 6.31 -7.54 -8.79
CA GLY A 20 6.20 -6.63 -9.94
C GLY A 20 7.08 -5.37 -9.81
N LEU A 21 7.64 -5.11 -8.64
CA LEU A 21 8.62 -4.06 -8.40
C LEU A 21 10.02 -4.60 -8.71
N THR A 22 10.77 -3.86 -9.52
CA THR A 22 12.16 -4.17 -9.87
C THR A 22 12.98 -2.91 -9.73
N ASP A 23 14.27 -3.05 -9.44
CA ASP A 23 15.19 -1.90 -9.32
C ASP A 23 15.10 -0.98 -10.54
N GLY A 24 15.09 -1.55 -11.76
CA GLY A 24 14.99 -0.76 -12.99
C GLY A 24 13.67 0.03 -13.13
N ALA A 25 12.55 -0.50 -12.63
CA ALA A 25 11.28 0.21 -12.64
C ALA A 25 11.24 1.34 -11.59
N VAL A 26 11.79 1.08 -10.41
CA VAL A 26 11.88 2.06 -9.31
C VAL A 26 12.86 3.18 -9.66
N ASP A 27 14.03 2.85 -10.20
CA ASP A 27 15.03 3.81 -10.67
C ASP A 27 14.46 4.70 -11.78
N ALA A 28 13.74 4.11 -12.74
CA ALA A 28 13.10 4.86 -13.81
C ALA A 28 12.03 5.82 -13.27
N PHE A 29 11.22 5.38 -12.31
CA PHE A 29 10.25 6.22 -11.62
C PHE A 29 10.94 7.38 -10.88
N CYS A 30 11.96 7.08 -10.08
CA CYS A 30 12.69 8.05 -9.29
C CYS A 30 13.38 9.10 -10.17
N LEU A 31 14.06 8.65 -11.23
CA LEU A 31 14.69 9.54 -12.21
C LEU A 31 13.69 10.46 -12.89
N LYS A 32 12.52 9.93 -13.29
CA LYS A 32 11.48 10.70 -13.98
C LYS A 32 10.88 11.79 -13.09
N HIS A 33 10.69 11.50 -11.81
CA HIS A 33 10.01 12.40 -10.88
C HIS A 33 10.95 13.19 -9.97
N GLY A 34 12.27 13.02 -10.12
CA GLY A 34 13.25 13.64 -9.23
C GLY A 34 13.13 13.16 -7.79
N ALA A 35 12.61 11.95 -7.58
CA ALA A 35 12.51 11.33 -6.26
C ALA A 35 13.81 10.61 -5.93
N VAL A 36 14.06 10.46 -4.63
CA VAL A 36 15.19 9.70 -4.10
C VAL A 36 14.73 8.25 -3.92
N PRO A 37 15.48 7.22 -4.35
CA PRO A 37 15.06 5.82 -4.23
C PRO A 37 14.65 5.40 -2.82
N GLU A 38 15.31 5.97 -1.81
CA GLU A 38 15.01 5.76 -0.40
C GLU A 38 13.60 6.26 0.02
N ASP A 39 13.04 7.24 -0.69
CA ASP A 39 11.70 7.78 -0.45
C ASP A 39 10.60 6.98 -1.20
N PHE A 40 10.99 6.13 -2.16
CA PHE A 40 10.05 5.39 -2.99
C PHE A 40 9.03 4.55 -2.19
N PRO A 41 9.43 3.79 -1.15
CA PRO A 41 8.48 3.02 -0.36
C PRO A 41 7.40 3.89 0.29
N GLU A 42 7.77 5.08 0.74
CA GLU A 42 6.82 6.02 1.34
C GLU A 42 5.85 6.59 0.31
N LEU A 43 6.34 6.96 -0.88
CA LEU A 43 5.49 7.46 -1.97
C LEU A 43 4.46 6.41 -2.40
N LEU A 44 4.89 5.17 -2.63
CA LEU A 44 3.99 4.10 -3.06
C LEU A 44 3.00 3.71 -1.97
N ALA A 45 3.45 3.57 -0.71
CA ALA A 45 2.57 3.22 0.40
C ALA A 45 1.51 4.29 0.65
N LYS A 46 1.89 5.58 0.62
CA LYS A 46 0.94 6.69 0.75
C LYS A 46 -0.10 6.68 -0.38
N HIS A 47 0.34 6.51 -1.62
CA HIS A 47 -0.57 6.42 -2.76
C HIS A 47 -1.56 5.26 -2.59
N VAL A 48 -1.09 4.05 -2.28
CA VAL A 48 -1.95 2.89 -2.03
C VAL A 48 -2.96 3.16 -0.91
N ALA A 49 -2.52 3.74 0.20
CA ALA A 49 -3.41 4.06 1.33
C ALA A 49 -4.49 5.07 0.93
N VAL A 50 -4.12 6.14 0.22
CA VAL A 50 -5.04 7.18 -0.24
C VAL A 50 -6.06 6.61 -1.24
N GLU A 51 -5.62 5.96 -2.31
CA GLU A 51 -6.50 5.39 -3.32
C GLU A 51 -7.44 4.32 -2.73
N PHE A 52 -6.95 3.52 -1.79
CA PHE A 52 -7.78 2.54 -1.08
C PHE A 52 -8.86 3.22 -0.22
N SER A 53 -8.51 4.32 0.46
CA SER A 53 -9.45 5.05 1.33
C SER A 53 -10.61 5.67 0.54
N TYR A 54 -10.37 6.08 -0.71
CA TYR A 54 -11.40 6.58 -1.62
C TYR A 54 -12.16 5.49 -2.38
N GLY A 55 -11.70 4.24 -2.31
CA GLY A 55 -12.29 3.13 -3.05
C GLY A 55 -11.88 3.08 -4.53
N GLU A 56 -10.87 3.85 -4.94
CA GLU A 56 -10.32 3.84 -6.30
C GLU A 56 -9.53 2.55 -6.59
N ILE A 57 -8.94 1.95 -5.55
CA ILE A 57 -8.40 0.59 -5.59
C ILE A 57 -9.05 -0.30 -4.54
N GLY A 58 -9.33 -1.56 -4.92
CA GLY A 58 -9.90 -2.55 -4.01
C GLY A 58 -8.86 -3.13 -3.05
N TYR A 59 -9.32 -3.66 -1.91
CA TYR A 59 -8.46 -4.27 -0.88
C TYR A 59 -7.44 -5.28 -1.45
N GLY A 60 -7.86 -6.16 -2.36
CA GLY A 60 -6.97 -7.17 -2.94
C GLY A 60 -5.78 -6.57 -3.71
N ALA A 61 -6.01 -5.49 -4.46
CA ALA A 61 -4.94 -4.82 -5.20
C ALA A 61 -4.00 -4.05 -4.26
N ALA A 62 -4.58 -3.37 -3.26
CA ALA A 62 -3.84 -2.63 -2.26
C ALA A 62 -2.96 -3.57 -1.41
N ALA A 63 -3.53 -4.64 -0.86
CA ALA A 63 -2.79 -5.65 -0.08
C ALA A 63 -1.68 -6.31 -0.92
N CYS A 64 -2.00 -6.74 -2.16
CA CYS A 64 -1.00 -7.30 -3.07
C CYS A 64 0.16 -6.32 -3.34
N THR A 65 -0.13 -5.02 -3.46
CA THR A 65 0.91 -4.00 -3.67
C THR A 65 1.77 -3.80 -2.42
N MET A 66 1.16 -3.81 -1.23
CA MET A 66 1.91 -3.73 0.03
C MET A 66 2.79 -4.95 0.26
N ASP A 67 2.34 -6.15 -0.10
CA ASP A 67 3.17 -7.37 -0.08
C ASP A 67 4.34 -7.26 -1.07
N CYS A 68 4.06 -6.75 -2.27
CA CYS A 68 5.07 -6.50 -3.31
C CYS A 68 6.14 -5.53 -2.80
N LEU A 69 5.72 -4.45 -2.14
CA LEU A 69 6.60 -3.46 -1.54
C LEU A 69 7.41 -4.04 -0.38
N ALA A 70 6.79 -4.84 0.50
CA ALA A 70 7.48 -5.51 1.60
C ALA A 70 8.58 -6.45 1.10
N VAL A 71 8.32 -7.22 0.03
CA VAL A 71 9.33 -8.10 -0.60
C VAL A 71 10.42 -7.28 -1.28
N TYR A 72 10.08 -6.15 -1.91
CA TYR A 72 11.05 -5.28 -2.58
C TYR A 72 12.03 -4.63 -1.58
N VAL A 73 11.51 -4.09 -0.48
CA VAL A 73 12.33 -3.42 0.55
C VAL A 73 13.10 -4.43 1.41
N GLY A 74 12.52 -5.61 1.67
CA GLY A 74 13.16 -6.66 2.47
C GLY A 74 13.28 -6.30 3.95
N ILE A 75 14.43 -6.59 4.55
CA ILE A 75 14.64 -6.50 6.00
C ILE A 75 14.56 -5.07 6.57
N GLU A 76 14.73 -4.06 5.72
CA GLU A 76 14.74 -2.64 6.12
C GLU A 76 13.33 -2.03 6.15
N PHE A 77 12.30 -2.84 5.91
CA PHE A 77 10.94 -2.35 5.81
C PHE A 77 10.44 -1.83 7.17
N SER A 78 10.34 -0.51 7.26
CA SER A 78 10.12 0.21 8.52
C SER A 78 9.41 1.54 8.28
N GLY A 79 9.13 2.27 9.36
CA GLY A 79 8.45 3.57 9.31
C GLY A 79 7.02 3.49 8.79
N LEU A 80 6.56 4.59 8.19
CA LEU A 80 5.19 4.70 7.70
C LEU A 80 4.79 3.63 6.66
N PRO A 81 5.63 3.25 5.67
CA PRO A 81 5.32 2.14 4.75
C PRO A 81 4.99 0.83 5.47
N PHE A 82 5.74 0.53 6.54
CA PHE A 82 5.53 -0.68 7.32
C PHE A 82 4.25 -0.62 8.15
N GLU A 83 3.91 0.54 8.74
CA GLU A 83 2.63 0.73 9.43
C GLU A 83 1.44 0.51 8.49
N ILE A 84 1.51 1.05 7.27
CA ILE A 84 0.49 0.86 6.24
C ILE A 84 0.40 -0.63 5.87
N TYR A 85 1.54 -1.29 5.64
CA TYR A 85 1.56 -2.73 5.37
C TYR A 85 0.89 -3.54 6.48
N GLN A 86 1.20 -3.26 7.74
CA GLN A 86 0.59 -3.94 8.90
C GLN A 86 -0.92 -3.74 8.95
N ALA A 87 -1.43 -2.58 8.54
CA ALA A 87 -2.87 -2.34 8.44
C ALA A 87 -3.53 -3.24 7.39
N PHE A 88 -2.89 -3.45 6.23
CA PHE A 88 -3.37 -4.36 5.19
C PHE A 88 -3.26 -5.83 5.59
N ASP A 89 -2.14 -6.24 6.18
CA ASP A 89 -1.89 -7.60 6.68
C ASP A 89 -2.91 -8.00 7.77
N SER A 90 -3.22 -7.07 8.68
CA SER A 90 -4.27 -7.26 9.70
C SER A 90 -5.65 -7.55 9.12
N GLY A 91 -5.93 -7.07 7.90
CA GLY A 91 -7.19 -7.32 7.19
C GLY A 91 -7.25 -8.63 6.42
N ALA A 92 -6.14 -9.37 6.31
CA ALA A 92 -6.09 -10.61 5.56
C ALA A 92 -6.76 -11.77 6.32
N TYR A 93 -6.84 -11.65 7.65
CA TYR A 93 -7.24 -12.73 8.53
C TYR A 93 -8.50 -12.43 9.31
N ARG A 94 -9.38 -13.44 9.37
CA ARG A 94 -10.53 -13.43 10.29
C ARG A 94 -10.05 -13.84 11.68
N ARG A 95 -10.48 -13.10 12.71
CA ARG A 95 -10.22 -13.46 14.12
C ARG A 95 -11.21 -14.52 14.60
N GLU A 96 -10.80 -15.36 15.55
CA GLU A 96 -11.57 -16.54 16.00
C GLU A 96 -13.02 -16.27 16.42
N ASN A 97 -13.30 -15.10 17.01
CA ASN A 97 -14.64 -14.73 17.49
C ASN A 97 -15.40 -13.76 16.58
N MET A 98 -14.95 -13.60 15.34
CA MET A 98 -15.56 -12.67 14.40
C MET A 98 -16.79 -13.29 13.71
N PRO A 99 -17.96 -12.61 13.69
CA PRO A 99 -19.13 -13.09 12.97
C PRO A 99 -18.86 -13.33 11.49
N ALA A 100 -19.54 -14.33 10.92
CA ALA A 100 -19.28 -14.74 9.54
C ALA A 100 -19.58 -13.67 8.47
N ALA A 101 -20.43 -12.70 8.79
CA ALA A 101 -20.79 -11.59 7.91
C ALA A 101 -19.76 -10.45 7.92
N VAL A 102 -18.81 -10.42 8.86
CA VAL A 102 -17.82 -9.34 8.97
C VAL A 102 -16.70 -9.57 7.96
N ILE A 103 -16.41 -8.54 7.18
CA ILE A 103 -15.29 -8.52 6.24
C ILE A 103 -14.07 -7.92 6.99
N PRO A 104 -12.98 -8.68 7.20
CA PRO A 104 -11.91 -8.24 8.10
C PRO A 104 -11.25 -6.91 7.69
N TRP A 105 -11.02 -6.67 6.40
CA TRP A 105 -10.44 -5.40 5.95
C TRP A 105 -11.36 -4.20 6.20
N GLN A 106 -12.69 -4.38 6.17
CA GLN A 106 -13.63 -3.31 6.52
C GLN A 106 -13.58 -3.01 8.03
N GLN A 107 -13.34 -4.03 8.84
CA GLN A 107 -13.30 -3.92 10.29
C GLN A 107 -11.97 -3.37 10.83
N TYR A 108 -10.84 -3.68 10.16
CA TYR A 108 -9.50 -3.39 10.67
C TYR A 108 -8.65 -2.54 9.74
N THR A 109 -8.55 -2.92 8.46
CA THR A 109 -7.66 -2.22 7.51
C THR A 109 -8.16 -0.81 7.23
N LEU A 110 -9.43 -0.65 6.83
CA LEU A 110 -9.96 0.67 6.50
C LEU A 110 -9.87 1.64 7.68
N PRO A 111 -10.30 1.29 8.91
CA PRO A 111 -10.13 2.17 10.07
C PRO A 111 -8.66 2.54 10.35
N ALA A 112 -7.74 1.56 10.31
CA ALA A 112 -6.32 1.81 10.56
C ALA A 112 -5.68 2.69 9.49
N VAL A 113 -6.01 2.46 8.21
CA VAL A 113 -5.56 3.31 7.09
C VAL A 113 -6.09 4.74 7.27
N MET A 114 -7.37 4.91 7.61
CA MET A 114 -7.95 6.24 7.84
C MET A 114 -7.26 6.98 8.99
N GLU A 115 -6.93 6.29 10.09
CA GLU A 115 -6.17 6.86 11.21
C GLU A 115 -4.76 7.32 10.80
N ILE A 116 -4.07 6.49 10.01
CA ILE A 116 -2.76 6.84 9.45
C ILE A 116 -2.89 8.08 8.56
N LEU A 117 -3.83 8.11 7.62
CA LEU A 117 -4.01 9.23 6.69
C LEU A 117 -4.39 10.54 7.40
N GLU A 118 -5.21 10.47 8.45
CA GLU A 118 -5.53 11.63 9.30
C GLU A 118 -4.28 12.18 9.98
N ARG A 119 -3.48 11.29 10.59
CA ARG A 119 -2.22 11.65 11.29
C ARG A 119 -1.20 12.28 10.34
N GLU A 120 -1.08 11.72 9.13
CA GLU A 120 -0.20 12.22 8.08
C GLU A 120 -0.77 13.44 7.33
N ARG A 121 -1.99 13.87 7.66
CA ARG A 121 -2.72 14.98 7.01
C ARG A 121 -2.87 14.79 5.49
N LEU A 122 -3.09 13.54 5.09
CA LEU A 122 -3.30 13.13 3.69
C LEU A 122 -4.79 13.04 3.33
N LEU A 123 -5.68 13.07 4.33
CA LEU A 123 -7.10 13.30 4.08
C LEU A 123 -7.33 14.79 3.75
N PRO A 124 -8.15 15.12 2.75
CA PRO A 124 -8.56 16.49 2.49
C PRO A 124 -9.27 16.97 3.75
N ARG A 125 -8.90 18.17 4.22
CA ARG A 125 -9.60 18.81 5.34
C ARG A 125 -11.08 18.86 4.99
N ALA A 126 -11.89 18.18 5.81
CA ALA A 126 -13.34 18.29 5.79
C ALA A 126 -13.80 19.74 5.94
#